data_AF-A0A949LMT4-F1
#
_entry.id   AF-A0A949LMT4-F1
#
_cell.length_a   1.000
_cell.length_b   1.000
_cell.length_c   1.000
_cell.angle_alpha   90.00
_cell.angle_beta   90.00
_cell.angle_gamma   90.00
#
_symmetry.space_group_name_H-M   'P 1'
#
loop_
_entity.id
_entity.type
_entity.pdbx_description
1 polymer ?
#
loop_
_entity_poly.entity_id
_entity_poly.type
_entity_poly.pdbx_seq_one_letter_code
_entity_poly.pdbx_strand_id
1 'polypeptide(L)'
;KAGGFFFVVFGVIALLGAIASINPIWMYGPYTPGQISAGSQPDFYMGWIDGLVRMAPPLETHFLGHTISWNILIPGLIVPGLIFTPMALYPWIESWITGDKREHHLLDRPRNVPNRTAIGAAVMMFFFVALLNGGNDLIATHFNSSINHIMWFARIGIFVLPTITFFVTKRICLSLQRADRELVLHGRETGRLVRLPHGEFVEVHEPLSKEEIWKLTSHEQPGALALPETDVNGVARRGRLVSKLRANWSASNAVQIQKPTALEIEDSKHH
;
A
#
# COMPACT_ATOMS: atom_id res chain seq x y z
N LYS A 1 16.87 -17.08 -19.95
CA LYS A 1 16.69 -16.06 -18.90
C LYS A 1 16.35 -16.68 -17.54
N ALA A 2 15.29 -17.49 -17.42
CA ALA A 2 14.88 -18.10 -16.13
C ALA A 2 15.99 -18.90 -15.42
N GLY A 3 16.66 -19.84 -16.11
CA GLY A 3 17.75 -20.63 -15.50
C GLY A 3 18.96 -19.79 -15.08
N GLY A 4 19.33 -18.76 -15.85
CA GLY A 4 20.38 -17.83 -15.47
C GLY A 4 20.03 -17.03 -14.22
N PHE A 5 18.78 -16.55 -14.13
CA PHE A 5 18.30 -15.85 -12.93
C PHE A 5 18.26 -16.76 -11.70
N PHE A 6 17.91 -18.04 -11.86
CA PHE A 6 17.99 -19.04 -10.81
C PHE A 6 19.41 -19.15 -10.22
N PHE A 7 20.44 -19.25 -11.08
CA PHE A 7 21.82 -19.32 -10.60
C PHE A 7 22.29 -18.04 -9.92
N VAL A 8 21.78 -16.87 -10.33
CA VAL A 8 22.04 -15.61 -9.63
C VAL A 8 21.44 -15.63 -8.23
N VAL A 9 20.16 -16.01 -8.10
CA VAL A 9 19.48 -16.10 -6.79
C VAL A 9 20.19 -17.12 -5.89
N PHE A 10 20.51 -18.30 -6.44
CA PHE A 10 21.28 -19.32 -5.73
C PHE A 10 22.64 -18.78 -5.26
N GLY A 11 23.39 -18.13 -6.14
CA GLY A 11 24.70 -17.57 -5.82
C GLY A 11 24.63 -16.55 -4.69
N VAL A 12 23.62 -15.67 -4.70
CA VAL A 12 23.41 -14.68 -3.63
C VAL A 12 23.04 -15.37 -2.31
N ILE A 13 22.13 -16.34 -2.31
CA ILE A 13 21.72 -17.07 -1.10
C ILE A 13 22.89 -17.88 -0.53
N ALA A 14 23.65 -18.58 -1.37
CA ALA A 14 24.82 -19.34 -0.97
C ALA A 14 25.92 -18.44 -0.38
N LEU A 15 26.16 -17.28 -1.00
CA LEU A 15 27.11 -16.29 -0.49
C LEU A 15 26.70 -15.74 0.87
N LEU A 16 25.41 -15.39 1.03
CA LEU A 16 24.88 -14.92 2.32
C LEU A 16 24.97 -16.03 3.38
N GLY A 17 24.64 -17.28 3.04
CA GLY A 17 24.76 -18.41 3.96
C GLY A 17 26.21 -18.74 4.35
N ALA A 18 27.19 -18.40 3.50
CA ALA A 18 28.61 -18.59 3.79
C ALA A 18 29.21 -17.47 4.66
N ILE A 19 28.80 -16.21 4.46
CA ILE A 19 29.43 -15.05 5.11
C ILE A 19 28.66 -14.58 6.36
N ALA A 20 27.32 -14.66 6.34
CA ALA A 20 26.48 -14.19 7.43
C ALA A 20 25.95 -15.38 8.26
N SER A 21 26.25 -15.38 9.56
CA SER A 21 25.63 -16.31 10.49
C SER A 21 24.15 -15.94 10.69
N ILE A 22 23.24 -16.88 10.40
CA ILE A 22 21.78 -16.64 10.48
C ILE A 22 21.21 -17.04 11.83
N ASN A 23 21.35 -18.30 12.24
CA ASN A 23 20.80 -18.81 13.49
C ASN A 23 21.88 -19.61 14.25
N PRO A 24 22.73 -18.93 15.05
CA PRO A 24 23.82 -19.57 15.78
C PRO A 24 23.29 -20.32 17.01
N ILE A 25 22.56 -21.41 16.81
CA ILE A 25 21.88 -22.17 17.87
C ILE A 25 22.79 -22.65 19.00
N TRP A 26 24.08 -22.83 18.71
CA TRP A 26 25.11 -23.20 19.67
C TRP A 26 25.38 -22.10 20.72
N MET A 27 25.05 -20.84 20.44
CA MET A 27 25.18 -19.72 21.37
C MET A 27 24.05 -19.69 22.41
N TYR A 28 22.88 -20.25 22.09
CA TYR A 28 21.69 -20.20 22.95
C TYR A 28 21.58 -21.40 23.91
N GLY A 29 22.19 -22.53 23.55
CA GLY A 29 22.10 -23.77 24.33
C GLY A 29 20.74 -24.47 24.20
N PRO A 30 20.54 -25.60 24.91
CA PRO A 30 19.28 -26.32 24.89
C PRO A 30 18.17 -25.55 25.61
N TYR A 31 16.95 -25.67 25.11
CA TYR A 31 15.77 -25.06 25.74
C TYR A 31 15.56 -25.59 27.15
N THR A 32 15.49 -24.69 28.14
CA THR A 32 15.01 -25.00 29.49
C THR A 32 13.95 -23.98 29.91
N PRO A 33 12.81 -24.40 30.51
CA PRO A 33 11.72 -23.47 30.86
C PRO A 33 12.10 -22.37 31.88
N GLY A 34 13.21 -22.53 32.59
CA GLY A 34 13.69 -21.58 33.61
C GLY A 34 14.70 -20.55 33.10
N GLN A 35 15.07 -20.58 31.82
CA GLN A 35 16.09 -19.70 31.24
C GLN A 35 15.56 -19.00 29.99
N ILE A 36 15.91 -17.72 29.81
CA ILE A 36 15.55 -16.93 28.63
C ILE A 36 16.77 -16.12 28.16
N SER A 37 16.90 -15.94 26.84
CA SER A 37 17.90 -15.06 26.24
C SER A 37 17.41 -13.60 26.21
N ALA A 38 18.36 -12.66 26.23
CA ALA A 38 18.06 -11.27 25.90
C ALA A 38 17.75 -11.16 24.39
N GLY A 39 16.75 -10.34 24.03
CA GLY A 39 16.36 -10.13 22.63
C GLY A 39 15.66 -11.33 21.99
N SER A 40 14.96 -12.14 22.78
CA SER A 40 14.12 -13.23 22.25
C SER A 40 13.01 -12.64 21.37
N GLN A 41 13.16 -12.79 20.05
CA GLN A 41 12.24 -12.33 19.02
C GLN A 41 12.10 -13.43 17.97
N PRO A 42 10.94 -13.57 17.33
CA PRO A 42 10.81 -14.47 16.19
C PRO A 42 11.47 -13.88 14.94
N ASP A 43 11.62 -14.70 13.89
CA ASP A 43 12.09 -14.23 12.60
C ASP A 43 11.24 -13.06 12.06
N PHE A 44 11.84 -12.23 11.21
CA PHE A 44 11.22 -10.98 10.72
C PHE A 44 9.81 -11.15 10.12
N TYR A 45 9.50 -12.29 9.50
CA TYR A 45 8.18 -12.56 8.91
C TYR A 45 7.08 -12.81 9.95
N MET A 46 7.46 -13.18 11.19
CA MET A 46 6.57 -13.29 12.35
C MET A 46 6.75 -12.13 13.35
N GLY A 47 7.81 -11.34 13.23
CA GLY A 47 8.16 -10.24 14.13
C GLY A 47 7.08 -9.17 14.27
N TRP A 48 6.25 -8.97 13.25
CA TRP A 48 5.12 -8.04 13.35
C TRP A 48 4.04 -8.51 14.33
N ILE A 49 3.80 -9.82 14.47
CA ILE A 49 2.82 -10.37 15.43
C ILE A 49 3.34 -10.17 16.85
N ASP A 50 4.61 -10.49 17.08
CA ASP A 50 5.26 -10.23 18.36
C ASP A 50 5.22 -8.72 18.71
N GLY A 51 5.50 -7.87 17.72
CA GLY A 51 5.36 -6.43 17.85
C GLY A 51 3.95 -5.97 18.24
N LEU A 52 2.90 -6.59 17.71
CA LEU A 52 1.52 -6.30 18.11
C LEU A 52 1.26 -6.69 19.57
N VAL A 53 1.76 -7.85 20.01
CA VAL A 53 1.61 -8.31 21.39
C VAL A 53 2.37 -7.39 22.35
N ARG A 54 3.59 -6.99 22.00
CA ARG A 54 4.42 -6.08 22.82
C ARG A 54 3.79 -4.71 23.03
N MET A 55 3.01 -4.20 22.07
CA MET A 55 2.32 -2.92 22.22
C MET A 55 0.93 -3.04 22.87
N ALA A 56 0.41 -4.26 23.06
CA ALA A 56 -0.94 -4.43 23.57
C ALA A 56 -1.10 -3.86 24.99
N PRO A 57 -2.20 -3.17 25.29
CA PRO A 57 -2.52 -2.80 26.66
C PRO A 57 -2.87 -4.06 27.48
N PRO A 58 -2.67 -4.04 28.81
CA PRO A 58 -2.98 -5.16 29.69
C PRO A 58 -4.50 -5.29 29.91
N LEU A 59 -5.22 -5.69 28.86
CA LEU A 59 -6.66 -5.87 28.86
C LEU A 59 -6.99 -7.35 29.12
N GLU A 60 -7.65 -7.62 30.24
CA GLU A 60 -8.14 -8.94 30.61
C GLU A 60 -9.56 -8.85 31.16
N THR A 61 -10.34 -9.91 30.98
CA THR A 61 -11.69 -10.02 31.53
C THR A 61 -11.84 -11.36 32.23
N HIS A 62 -12.31 -11.35 33.47
CA HIS A 62 -12.60 -12.57 34.23
C HIS A 62 -14.12 -12.76 34.29
N PHE A 63 -14.63 -13.82 33.66
CA PHE A 63 -16.06 -14.10 33.57
C PHE A 63 -16.34 -15.58 33.74
N LEU A 64 -17.30 -15.93 34.61
CA LEU A 64 -17.72 -17.32 34.89
C LEU A 64 -16.57 -18.29 35.19
N GLY A 65 -15.54 -17.85 35.93
CA GLY A 65 -14.38 -18.68 36.24
C GLY A 65 -13.38 -18.86 35.09
N HIS A 66 -13.60 -18.20 33.95
CA HIS A 66 -12.68 -18.15 32.82
C HIS A 66 -12.02 -16.77 32.70
N THR A 67 -10.74 -16.76 32.29
CA THR A 67 -9.99 -15.54 31.97
C THR A 67 -9.86 -15.40 30.46
N ILE A 68 -10.27 -14.24 29.94
CA ILE A 68 -10.07 -13.85 28.55
C ILE A 68 -8.96 -12.81 28.51
N SER A 69 -7.80 -13.22 27.99
CA SER A 69 -6.61 -12.38 27.81
C SER A 69 -6.68 -11.63 26.47
N TRP A 70 -7.34 -10.48 26.46
CA TRP A 70 -7.51 -9.65 25.25
C TRP A 70 -6.19 -9.09 24.73
N ASN A 71 -5.24 -8.83 25.64
CA ASN A 71 -3.85 -8.48 25.35
C ASN A 71 -3.11 -9.52 24.47
N ILE A 72 -3.55 -10.77 24.42
CA ILE A 72 -2.99 -11.81 23.53
C ILE A 72 -3.94 -12.08 22.37
N LEU A 73 -5.24 -12.23 22.65
CA LEU A 73 -6.25 -12.63 21.67
C LEU A 73 -6.39 -11.59 20.54
N ILE A 74 -6.42 -10.29 20.89
CA ILE A 74 -6.58 -9.22 19.90
C ILE A 74 -5.36 -9.16 18.95
N PRO A 75 -4.13 -8.94 19.43
CA PRO A 75 -2.97 -8.82 18.56
C PRO A 75 -2.55 -10.13 17.91
N GLY A 76 -2.70 -11.27 18.61
CA GLY A 76 -2.21 -12.57 18.16
C GLY A 76 -3.16 -13.32 17.22
N LEU A 77 -4.47 -13.05 17.27
CA LEU A 77 -5.46 -13.77 16.47
C LEU A 77 -6.40 -12.84 15.70
N ILE A 78 -7.03 -11.88 16.38
CA ILE A 78 -8.08 -11.05 15.76
C ILE A 78 -7.48 -10.12 14.70
N VAL A 79 -6.40 -9.42 15.00
CA VAL A 79 -5.75 -8.50 14.06
C VAL A 79 -5.21 -9.23 12.82
N PRO A 80 -4.45 -10.33 12.95
CA PRO A 80 -4.08 -11.15 11.79
C PRO A 80 -5.29 -11.64 10.99
N GLY A 81 -6.36 -12.08 11.65
CA GLY A 81 -7.61 -12.48 11.00
C GLY A 81 -8.25 -11.33 10.21
N LEU A 82 -8.26 -10.12 10.77
CA LEU A 82 -8.78 -8.90 10.13
C LEU A 82 -7.91 -8.39 8.98
N ILE A 83 -6.64 -8.80 8.89
CA ILE A 83 -5.76 -8.44 7.77
C ILE A 83 -5.84 -9.48 6.67
N PHE A 84 -5.66 -10.75 7.01
CA PHE A 84 -5.61 -11.83 6.02
C PHE A 84 -6.97 -12.13 5.40
N THR A 85 -8.07 -12.02 6.15
CA THR A 85 -9.41 -12.32 5.60
C THR A 85 -9.80 -11.32 4.51
N PRO A 86 -9.75 -9.99 4.72
CA PRO A 86 -10.05 -9.03 3.66
C PRO A 86 -9.01 -9.06 2.53
N MET A 87 -7.75 -9.37 2.81
CA MET A 87 -6.72 -9.52 1.78
C MET A 87 -7.03 -10.70 0.86
N ALA A 88 -7.40 -11.86 1.42
CA ALA A 88 -7.84 -13.01 0.65
C ALA A 88 -9.10 -12.68 -0.16
N LEU A 89 -10.05 -11.92 0.41
CA LEU A 89 -11.29 -11.54 -0.25
C LEU A 89 -11.17 -10.27 -1.12
N TYR A 90 -9.98 -9.66 -1.24
CA TYR A 90 -9.80 -8.35 -1.86
C TYR A 90 -10.30 -8.27 -3.30
N PRO A 91 -10.07 -9.26 -4.18
CA PRO A 91 -10.58 -9.20 -5.56
C PRO A 91 -12.12 -9.07 -5.64
N TRP A 92 -12.84 -9.77 -4.74
CA TRP A 92 -14.30 -9.70 -4.68
C TRP A 92 -14.79 -8.40 -4.08
N ILE A 93 -14.10 -7.89 -3.06
CA ILE A 93 -14.39 -6.59 -2.45
C ILE A 93 -14.19 -5.47 -3.48
N GLU A 94 -13.05 -5.43 -4.15
CA GLU A 94 -12.74 -4.42 -5.16
C GLU A 94 -13.74 -4.47 -6.32
N SER A 95 -13.98 -5.66 -6.88
CA SER A 95 -14.95 -5.84 -7.97
C SER A 95 -16.38 -5.47 -7.57
N TRP A 96 -16.77 -5.65 -6.29
CA TRP A 96 -18.04 -5.17 -5.79
C TRP A 96 -18.07 -3.63 -5.71
N ILE A 97 -17.02 -2.98 -5.22
CA ILE A 97 -16.94 -1.51 -5.09
C ILE A 97 -16.91 -0.82 -6.45
N THR A 98 -16.07 -1.30 -7.37
CA THR A 98 -15.89 -0.69 -8.70
C THR A 98 -16.99 -1.10 -9.67
N GLY A 99 -17.59 -2.28 -9.47
CA GLY A 99 -18.47 -2.88 -10.45
C GLY A 99 -17.74 -3.44 -11.67
N ASP A 100 -16.40 -3.48 -11.66
CA ASP A 100 -15.62 -4.02 -12.77
C ASP A 100 -15.70 -5.56 -12.78
N LYS A 101 -16.30 -6.09 -13.83
CA LYS A 101 -16.52 -7.52 -14.10
C LYS A 101 -15.92 -7.96 -15.44
N ARG A 102 -15.11 -7.10 -16.06
CA ARG A 102 -14.50 -7.38 -17.36
C ARG A 102 -13.33 -8.35 -17.21
N GLU A 103 -12.92 -8.92 -18.33
CA GLU A 103 -11.68 -9.70 -18.41
C GLU A 103 -10.49 -8.75 -18.55
N HIS A 104 -9.47 -8.95 -17.72
CA HIS A 104 -8.27 -8.11 -17.67
C HIS A 104 -7.04 -8.93 -18.02
N HIS A 105 -6.41 -8.63 -19.16
CA HIS A 105 -5.15 -9.26 -19.60
C HIS A 105 -3.94 -8.31 -19.59
N LEU A 106 -4.19 -7.02 -19.36
CA LEU A 106 -3.17 -6.00 -19.21
C LEU A 106 -3.08 -5.61 -17.75
N LEU A 107 -1.85 -5.44 -17.25
CA LEU A 107 -1.62 -5.04 -15.87
C LEU A 107 -1.89 -3.55 -15.70
N ASP A 108 -2.62 -3.21 -14.64
CA ASP A 108 -2.74 -1.83 -14.22
C ASP A 108 -1.42 -1.32 -13.66
N ARG A 109 -0.95 -0.20 -14.21
CA ARG A 109 0.15 0.53 -13.60
C ARG A 109 -0.29 1.04 -12.22
N PRO A 110 0.49 0.88 -11.13
CA PRO A 110 0.05 1.27 -9.78
C PRO A 110 -0.43 2.72 -9.67
N ARG A 111 0.24 3.65 -10.35
CA ARG A 111 -0.17 5.07 -10.39
C ARG A 111 -1.56 5.30 -11.00
N ASN A 112 -2.07 4.38 -11.83
CA ASN A 112 -3.38 4.47 -12.50
C ASN A 112 -4.52 3.94 -11.61
N VAL A 113 -4.21 3.33 -10.46
CA VAL A 113 -5.18 2.85 -9.47
C VAL A 113 -4.86 3.40 -8.07
N PRO A 114 -4.95 4.73 -7.87
CA PRO A 114 -4.39 5.42 -6.70
C PRO A 114 -4.84 4.85 -5.35
N ASN A 115 -6.14 4.54 -5.22
CA ASN A 115 -6.69 4.00 -3.98
C ASN A 115 -6.18 2.58 -3.68
N ARG A 116 -6.15 1.69 -4.67
CA ARG A 116 -5.62 0.33 -4.49
C ARG A 116 -4.15 0.36 -4.08
N THR A 117 -3.35 1.19 -4.73
CA THR A 117 -1.94 1.38 -4.38
C THR A 117 -1.77 2.00 -3.00
N ALA A 118 -2.60 2.97 -2.63
CA ALA A 118 -2.58 3.59 -1.31
C ALA A 118 -2.99 2.62 -0.18
N ILE A 119 -3.98 1.76 -0.41
CA ILE A 119 -4.38 0.70 0.55
C ILE A 119 -3.22 -0.27 0.75
N GLY A 120 -2.61 -0.74 -0.34
CA GLY A 120 -1.45 -1.64 -0.27
C GLY A 120 -0.29 -1.01 0.50
N ALA A 121 0.03 0.26 0.22
CA ALA A 121 1.07 1.00 0.92
C ALA A 121 0.77 1.20 2.42
N ALA A 122 -0.48 1.50 2.77
CA ALA A 122 -0.91 1.64 4.16
C ALA A 122 -0.78 0.32 4.93
N VAL A 123 -1.18 -0.80 4.32
CA VAL A 123 -1.02 -2.14 4.92
C VAL A 123 0.46 -2.47 5.12
N MET A 124 1.32 -2.20 4.13
CA MET A 124 2.76 -2.38 4.28
C MET A 124 3.34 -1.51 5.41
N MET A 125 2.90 -0.25 5.54
CA MET A 125 3.31 0.61 6.65
C MET A 125 2.88 0.06 8.00
N PHE A 126 1.67 -0.50 8.10
CA PHE A 126 1.22 -1.18 9.32
C PHE A 126 2.16 -2.32 9.72
N PHE A 127 2.51 -3.21 8.77
CA PHE A 127 3.46 -4.30 9.02
C PHE A 127 4.83 -3.77 9.44
N PHE A 128 5.29 -2.67 8.83
CA PHE A 128 6.58 -2.07 9.14
C PHE A 128 6.62 -1.51 10.57
N VAL A 129 5.58 -0.78 10.99
CA VAL A 129 5.46 -0.24 12.36
C VAL A 129 5.39 -1.37 13.39
N ALA A 130 4.58 -2.40 13.10
CA ALA A 130 4.48 -3.56 13.97
C ALA A 130 5.81 -4.31 14.07
N LEU A 131 6.50 -4.55 12.95
CA LEU A 131 7.81 -5.21 12.92
C LEU A 131 8.87 -4.41 13.68
N LEU A 132 8.90 -3.08 13.53
CA LEU A 132 9.79 -2.21 14.31
C LEU A 132 9.55 -2.36 15.80
N ASN A 133 8.29 -2.49 16.24
CA ASN A 133 7.99 -2.73 17.64
C ASN A 133 8.33 -4.16 18.11
N GLY A 134 8.35 -5.15 17.21
CA GLY A 134 8.87 -6.49 17.50
C GLY A 134 10.35 -6.43 17.93
N GLY A 135 11.10 -5.51 17.34
CA GLY A 135 12.50 -5.21 17.65
C GLY A 135 12.75 -4.21 18.78
N ASN A 136 11.76 -3.88 19.62
CA ASN A 136 11.81 -2.67 20.46
C ASN A 136 12.93 -2.65 21.52
N ASP A 137 13.29 -3.79 22.08
CA ASP A 137 14.38 -3.97 23.04
C ASP A 137 15.75 -3.76 22.39
N LEU A 138 15.97 -4.33 21.20
CA LEU A 138 17.19 -4.10 20.41
C LEU A 138 17.33 -2.63 20.00
N ILE A 139 16.23 -2.01 19.56
CA ILE A 139 16.23 -0.58 19.23
C ILE A 139 16.57 0.26 20.47
N ALA A 140 15.97 -0.07 21.63
CA ALA A 140 16.26 0.64 22.87
C ALA A 140 17.74 0.56 23.25
N THR A 141 18.35 -0.63 23.16
CA THR A 141 19.75 -0.83 23.53
C THR A 141 20.74 -0.21 22.53
N HIS A 142 20.46 -0.29 21.22
CA HIS A 142 21.39 0.22 20.20
C HIS A 142 21.29 1.74 20.00
N PHE A 143 20.10 2.32 20.20
CA PHE A 143 19.88 3.76 20.03
C PHE A 143 19.81 4.53 21.35
N ASN A 144 20.10 3.89 22.49
CA ASN A 144 20.03 4.49 23.83
C ASN A 144 18.68 5.19 24.10
N SER A 145 17.59 4.58 23.65
CA SER A 145 16.24 5.12 23.77
C SER A 145 15.43 4.37 24.83
N SER A 146 14.41 5.01 25.38
CA SER A 146 13.49 4.34 26.30
C SER A 146 12.57 3.40 25.54
N ILE A 147 12.44 2.15 26.02
CA ILE A 147 11.44 1.19 25.52
C ILE A 147 10.03 1.79 25.57
N ASN A 148 9.73 2.58 26.60
CA ASN A 148 8.42 3.24 26.73
C ASN A 148 8.16 4.23 25.60
N HIS A 149 9.18 4.99 25.16
CA HIS A 149 9.03 5.90 24.02
C HIS A 149 8.78 5.15 22.72
N ILE A 150 9.50 4.05 22.49
CA ILE A 150 9.34 3.21 21.30
C ILE A 150 7.93 2.58 21.29
N MET A 151 7.48 2.06 22.44
CA MET A 151 6.15 1.48 22.58
C MET A 151 5.04 2.51 22.34
N TRP A 152 5.13 3.71 22.93
CA TRP A 152 4.13 4.76 22.71
C TRP A 152 4.13 5.26 21.25
N PHE A 153 5.31 5.38 20.65
CA PHE A 153 5.43 5.66 19.22
C PHE A 153 4.72 4.59 18.39
N ALA A 154 4.94 3.30 18.66
CA ALA A 154 4.29 2.22 17.93
C ALA A 154 2.77 2.22 18.13
N ARG A 155 2.28 2.43 19.35
CA ARG A 155 0.84 2.49 19.67
C ARG A 155 0.10 3.60 18.92
N ILE A 156 0.72 4.77 18.77
CA ILE A 156 0.13 5.88 18.01
C ILE A 156 0.36 5.66 16.51
N GLY A 157 1.60 5.28 16.15
CA GLY A 157 2.06 5.11 14.79
C GLY A 157 1.29 4.05 14.02
N ILE A 158 0.83 2.98 14.69
CA ILE A 158 0.10 1.90 14.02
C ILE A 158 -1.25 2.34 13.43
N PHE A 159 -1.82 3.44 13.93
CA PHE A 159 -3.02 4.05 13.37
C PHE A 159 -2.68 5.26 12.48
N VAL A 160 -1.77 6.11 12.95
CA VAL A 160 -1.45 7.39 12.30
C VAL A 160 -0.63 7.18 11.03
N LEU A 161 0.42 6.35 11.07
CA LEU A 161 1.33 6.19 9.94
C LEU A 161 0.65 5.54 8.72
N PRO A 162 -0.09 4.42 8.85
CA PRO A 162 -0.83 3.87 7.71
C PRO A 162 -1.81 4.87 7.09
N THR A 163 -2.49 5.67 7.92
CA THR A 163 -3.42 6.70 7.46
C THR A 163 -2.69 7.79 6.66
N ILE A 164 -1.57 8.29 7.18
CA ILE A 164 -0.73 9.26 6.47
C ILE A 164 -0.20 8.65 5.17
N THR A 165 0.31 7.42 5.20
CA THR A 165 0.82 6.71 4.03
C THR A 165 -0.25 6.59 2.96
N PHE A 166 -1.50 6.24 3.32
CA PHE A 166 -2.61 6.20 2.37
C PHE A 166 -2.77 7.54 1.63
N PHE A 167 -2.89 8.66 2.36
CA PHE A 167 -3.09 9.97 1.76
C PHE A 167 -1.90 10.41 0.90
N VAL A 168 -0.68 10.23 1.41
CA VAL A 168 0.55 10.59 0.71
C VAL A 168 0.69 9.77 -0.58
N THR A 169 0.55 8.44 -0.51
CA THR A 169 0.62 7.56 -1.68
C THR A 169 -0.44 7.89 -2.71
N LYS A 170 -1.69 8.15 -2.29
CA LYS A 170 -2.75 8.57 -3.20
C LYS A 170 -2.40 9.88 -3.91
N ARG A 171 -1.89 10.88 -3.17
CA ARG A 171 -1.46 12.17 -3.74
C ARG A 171 -0.29 12.01 -4.72
N ILE A 172 0.68 11.17 -4.40
CA ILE A 172 1.80 10.85 -5.29
C ILE A 172 1.28 10.22 -6.59
N CYS A 173 0.37 9.23 -6.50
CA CYS A 173 -0.21 8.60 -7.69
C CYS A 173 -0.93 9.62 -8.58
N LEU A 174 -1.76 10.49 -8.00
CA LEU A 174 -2.44 11.55 -8.75
C LEU A 174 -1.47 12.57 -9.36
N SER A 175 -0.39 12.92 -8.65
CA SER A 175 0.67 13.78 -9.18
C SER A 175 1.37 13.14 -10.38
N LEU A 176 1.67 11.84 -10.30
CA LEU A 176 2.26 11.09 -11.40
C LEU A 176 1.31 10.98 -12.60
N GLN A 177 0.00 10.87 -12.38
CA GLN A 177 -0.99 10.93 -13.45
C GLN A 177 -1.04 12.31 -14.12
N ARG A 178 -0.89 13.41 -13.36
CA ARG A 178 -0.77 14.76 -13.94
C ARG A 178 0.48 14.89 -14.78
N ALA A 179 1.62 14.42 -14.27
CA ALA A 179 2.86 14.43 -15.04
C ALA A 179 2.72 13.62 -16.34
N ASP A 180 2.10 12.44 -16.29
CA ASP A 180 1.82 11.63 -17.47
C ASP A 180 0.85 12.36 -18.45
N ARG A 181 -0.11 13.14 -17.96
CA ARG A 181 -1.01 13.99 -18.77
C ARG A 181 -0.25 15.12 -19.47
N GLU A 182 0.59 15.84 -18.72
CA GLU A 182 1.40 16.94 -19.25
C GLU A 182 2.40 16.46 -20.31
N LEU A 183 3.02 15.31 -20.08
CA LEU A 183 3.90 14.64 -21.05
C LEU A 183 3.18 14.34 -22.38
N VAL A 184 1.91 13.94 -22.33
CA VAL A 184 1.12 13.65 -23.54
C VAL A 184 0.71 14.93 -24.27
N LEU A 185 0.40 16.00 -23.54
CA LEU A 185 -0.02 17.28 -24.13
C LEU A 185 1.15 18.07 -24.71
N HIS A 186 2.23 18.21 -23.94
CA HIS A 186 3.34 19.11 -24.25
C HIS A 186 4.57 18.39 -24.79
N GLY A 187 4.67 17.06 -24.63
CA GLY A 187 5.86 16.30 -24.99
C GLY A 187 6.88 16.24 -23.85
N ARG A 188 8.08 15.69 -24.14
CA ARG A 188 9.17 15.61 -23.16
C ARG A 188 9.96 16.90 -23.12
N GLU A 189 10.26 17.34 -21.91
CA GLU A 189 11.21 18.42 -21.62
C GLU A 189 12.61 18.03 -22.15
N THR A 190 13.23 18.91 -22.94
CA THR A 190 14.59 18.67 -23.47
C THR A 190 15.67 19.41 -22.69
N GLY A 191 15.29 20.33 -21.80
CA GLY A 191 16.21 21.25 -21.13
C GLY A 191 16.79 22.34 -22.04
N ARG A 192 16.35 22.43 -23.30
CA ARG A 192 16.81 23.47 -24.24
C ARG A 192 15.89 24.69 -24.19
N LEU A 193 16.37 25.75 -23.53
CA LEU A 193 15.70 27.05 -23.48
C LEU A 193 16.09 27.90 -24.70
N VAL A 194 15.08 28.39 -25.42
CA VAL A 194 15.25 29.32 -26.54
C VAL A 194 14.61 30.65 -26.18
N ARG A 195 15.36 31.75 -26.35
CA ARG A 195 14.84 33.10 -26.18
C ARG A 195 14.28 33.60 -27.50
N LEU A 196 12.99 33.94 -27.52
CA LEU A 196 12.29 34.47 -28.68
C LEU A 196 12.65 35.96 -28.91
N PRO A 197 12.48 36.51 -30.14
CA PRO A 197 12.86 37.88 -30.48
C PRO A 197 12.22 38.97 -29.60
N HIS A 198 11.02 38.71 -29.06
CA HIS A 198 10.31 39.58 -28.13
C HIS A 198 10.69 39.40 -26.65
N GLY A 199 11.68 38.56 -26.33
CA GLY A 199 12.28 38.44 -25.01
C GLY A 199 11.80 37.27 -24.14
N GLU A 200 10.72 36.59 -24.51
CA GLU A 200 10.21 35.37 -23.85
C GLU A 200 11.18 34.19 -23.94
N PHE A 201 11.19 33.34 -22.93
CA PHE A 201 11.95 32.08 -22.91
C PHE A 201 10.98 30.91 -23.02
N VAL A 202 11.19 30.04 -24.01
CA VAL A 202 10.40 28.83 -24.22
C VAL A 202 11.30 27.62 -24.13
N GLU A 203 10.85 26.59 -23.42
CA GLU A 203 11.49 25.28 -23.44
C GLU A 203 11.05 24.50 -24.66
N VAL A 204 12.01 24.04 -25.46
CA VAL A 204 11.71 23.17 -26.60
C VAL A 204 11.31 21.80 -26.06
N HIS A 205 10.08 21.41 -26.34
CA HIS A 205 9.61 20.06 -26.04
C HIS A 205 9.77 19.16 -27.26
N GLU A 206 10.10 17.89 -27.01
CA GLU A 206 10.13 16.87 -28.06
C GLU A 206 8.86 16.02 -27.99
N PRO A 207 8.13 15.84 -29.10
CA PRO A 207 6.90 15.07 -29.10
C PRO A 207 7.17 13.60 -28.79
N LEU A 208 6.29 12.99 -28.00
CA LEU A 208 6.34 11.56 -27.72
C LEU A 208 6.01 10.73 -28.96
N SER A 209 6.58 9.52 -29.01
CA SER A 209 6.18 8.53 -30.01
C SER A 209 4.73 8.08 -29.80
N LYS A 210 4.08 7.58 -30.88
CA LYS A 210 2.69 7.11 -30.80
C LYS A 210 2.54 5.97 -29.79
N GLU A 211 3.55 5.11 -29.69
CA GLU A 211 3.61 3.99 -28.76
C GLU A 211 3.69 4.46 -27.31
N GLU A 212 4.44 5.53 -27.02
CA GLU A 212 4.53 6.12 -25.68
C GLU A 212 3.23 6.79 -25.27
N ILE A 213 2.62 7.56 -26.18
CA ILE A 213 1.30 8.16 -25.95
C ILE A 213 0.28 7.06 -25.64
N TRP A 214 0.27 5.97 -26.41
CA TRP A 214 -0.63 4.82 -26.18
C TRP A 214 -0.38 4.17 -24.81
N LYS A 215 0.87 3.97 -24.39
CA LYS A 215 1.18 3.44 -23.05
C LYS A 215 0.66 4.31 -21.91
N LEU A 216 0.66 5.63 -22.08
CA LEU A 216 0.19 6.58 -21.06
C LEU A 216 -1.33 6.77 -21.05
N THR A 217 -2.02 6.42 -22.14
CA THR A 217 -3.46 6.69 -22.31
C THR A 217 -4.33 5.43 -22.45
N SER A 218 -3.74 4.25 -22.54
CA SER A 218 -4.48 2.98 -22.75
C SER A 218 -5.22 2.46 -21.51
N HIS A 219 -4.92 2.93 -20.30
CA HIS A 219 -5.54 2.43 -19.07
C HIS A 219 -7.00 2.84 -18.92
N GLU A 220 -7.88 2.00 -18.42
CA GLU A 220 -9.30 2.36 -18.27
C GLU A 220 -9.54 3.36 -17.12
N GLN A 221 -10.51 4.27 -17.28
CA GLN A 221 -10.91 5.23 -16.24
C GLN A 221 -12.42 5.14 -15.98
N PRO A 222 -12.88 4.08 -15.29
CA PRO A 222 -14.30 3.93 -14.98
C PRO A 222 -14.77 5.06 -14.05
N GLY A 223 -15.90 5.66 -14.40
CA GLY A 223 -16.57 6.64 -13.56
C GLY A 223 -17.19 6.01 -12.30
N ALA A 224 -17.68 6.87 -11.41
CA ALA A 224 -18.41 6.42 -10.23
C ALA A 224 -19.70 5.69 -10.62
N LEU A 225 -20.03 4.60 -9.92
CA LEU A 225 -21.29 3.88 -10.14
C LEU A 225 -22.49 4.78 -9.82
N ALA A 226 -23.29 5.08 -10.84
CA ALA A 226 -24.60 5.71 -10.67
C ALA A 226 -25.63 4.64 -10.26
N LEU A 227 -25.86 4.48 -8.96
CA LEU A 227 -26.87 3.56 -8.44
C LEU A 227 -28.20 4.31 -8.26
N PRO A 228 -29.24 4.05 -9.09
CA PRO A 228 -30.53 4.73 -8.95
C PRO A 228 -31.19 4.37 -7.61
N GLU A 229 -31.75 5.37 -6.93
CA GLU A 229 -32.38 5.18 -5.61
C GLU A 229 -33.70 4.40 -5.68
N THR A 230 -34.37 4.46 -6.83
CA THR A 230 -35.64 3.78 -7.11
C THR A 230 -35.44 2.61 -8.07
N ASP A 231 -36.30 1.61 -7.95
CA ASP A 231 -36.44 0.58 -8.97
C ASP A 231 -37.20 1.12 -10.19
N VAL A 232 -37.33 0.26 -11.22
CA VAL A 232 -38.08 0.56 -12.45
C VAL A 232 -39.56 0.90 -12.20
N ASN A 233 -40.10 0.55 -11.04
CA ASN A 233 -41.48 0.79 -10.63
C ASN A 233 -41.61 2.01 -9.68
N GLY A 234 -40.53 2.78 -9.49
CA GLY A 234 -40.53 3.96 -8.61
C GLY A 234 -40.50 3.64 -7.11
N VAL A 235 -40.34 2.36 -6.73
CA VAL A 235 -40.26 1.94 -5.33
C VAL A 235 -38.81 2.04 -4.85
N ALA A 236 -38.63 2.48 -3.60
CA ALA A 236 -37.31 2.53 -2.98
C ALA A 236 -36.68 1.13 -2.97
N ARG A 237 -35.49 0.99 -3.56
CA ARG A 237 -34.84 -0.30 -3.71
C ARG A 237 -34.50 -0.92 -2.34
N ARG A 238 -34.82 -2.20 -2.14
CA ARG A 238 -34.44 -2.96 -0.93
C ARG A 238 -32.92 -2.92 -0.77
N GLY A 239 -32.42 -2.55 0.42
CA GLY A 239 -30.98 -2.40 0.67
C GLY A 239 -30.38 -1.02 0.36
N ARG A 240 -31.20 0.05 0.35
CA ARG A 240 -30.80 1.45 0.10
C ARG A 240 -29.51 1.88 0.80
N LEU A 241 -29.31 1.50 2.08
CA LEU A 241 -28.10 1.85 2.83
C LEU A 241 -26.84 1.23 2.22
N VAL A 242 -26.89 -0.06 1.86
CA VAL A 242 -25.77 -0.77 1.23
C VAL A 242 -25.48 -0.19 -0.15
N SER A 243 -26.52 0.13 -0.94
CA SER A 243 -26.35 0.78 -2.24
C SER A 243 -25.73 2.18 -2.11
N LYS A 244 -26.14 2.96 -1.11
CA LYS A 244 -25.57 4.29 -0.84
C LYS A 244 -24.10 4.21 -0.41
N LEU A 245 -23.77 3.26 0.49
CA LEU A 245 -22.38 3.01 0.90
C LEU A 245 -21.52 2.59 -0.29
N ARG A 246 -22.02 1.67 -1.13
CA ARG A 246 -21.34 1.24 -2.35
C ARG A 246 -21.12 2.41 -3.33
N ALA A 247 -22.12 3.25 -3.55
CA ALA A 247 -22.00 4.43 -4.41
C ALA A 247 -20.92 5.40 -3.89
N ASN A 248 -20.90 5.66 -2.58
CA ASN A 248 -19.90 6.53 -1.96
C ASN A 248 -18.48 5.96 -2.09
N TRP A 249 -18.31 4.66 -1.85
CA TRP A 249 -17.02 3.99 -2.00
C TRP A 249 -16.56 3.97 -3.45
N SER A 250 -17.48 3.71 -4.39
CA SER A 250 -17.22 3.79 -5.83
C SER A 250 -16.79 5.19 -6.25
N ALA A 251 -17.49 6.23 -5.80
CA ALA A 251 -17.14 7.63 -6.08
C ALA A 251 -15.76 8.00 -5.53
N SER A 252 -15.43 7.57 -4.30
CA SER A 252 -14.10 7.75 -3.73
C SER A 252 -13.00 7.02 -4.53
N ASN A 253 -13.34 5.90 -5.16
CA ASN A 253 -12.44 5.10 -6.00
C ASN A 253 -12.24 5.65 -7.41
N ALA A 254 -13.25 6.34 -7.94
CA ALA A 254 -13.21 6.96 -9.26
C ALA A 254 -12.40 8.28 -9.30
N VAL A 255 -11.82 8.72 -8.18
CA VAL A 255 -11.00 9.95 -8.13
C VAL A 255 -9.67 9.73 -8.85
N GLN A 256 -9.57 10.21 -10.08
CA GLN A 256 -8.39 10.14 -10.95
C GLN A 256 -8.27 11.40 -11.83
N ILE A 257 -7.08 11.63 -12.39
CA ILE A 257 -6.86 12.70 -13.38
C ILE A 257 -7.36 12.22 -14.74
N GLN A 258 -8.26 12.99 -15.36
CA GLN A 258 -8.76 12.65 -16.69
C GLN A 258 -7.63 12.67 -17.72
N LYS A 259 -7.62 11.67 -18.60
CA LYS A 259 -6.70 11.64 -19.74
C LYS A 259 -6.94 12.83 -20.67
N PRO A 260 -5.92 13.25 -21.44
CA PRO A 260 -6.11 14.17 -22.55
C PRO A 260 -7.16 13.67 -23.54
N THR A 261 -8.06 14.54 -23.97
CA THR A 261 -8.97 14.22 -25.08
C THR A 261 -8.25 14.35 -26.43
N ALA A 262 -8.79 13.73 -27.48
CA ALA A 262 -8.20 13.84 -28.82
C ALA A 262 -8.12 15.31 -29.30
N LEU A 263 -9.12 16.13 -28.96
CA LEU A 263 -9.14 17.56 -29.25
C LEU A 263 -8.03 18.30 -28.50
N GLU A 264 -7.85 18.04 -27.20
CA GLU A 264 -6.78 18.66 -26.41
C GLU A 264 -5.38 18.31 -26.95
N ILE A 265 -5.19 17.10 -27.48
CA ILE A 265 -3.93 16.67 -28.11
C ILE A 265 -3.73 17.34 -29.49
N GLU A 266 -4.81 17.65 -30.21
CA GLU A 266 -4.73 18.39 -31.48
C GLU A 266 -4.42 19.86 -31.23
N ASP A 267 -5.12 20.48 -30.29
CA ASP A 267 -4.89 21.87 -29.89
C ASP A 267 -3.46 22.07 -29.36
N SER A 268 -2.92 21.11 -28.60
CA SER A 268 -1.56 21.21 -28.06
C SER A 268 -0.45 21.14 -29.12
N LYS A 269 -0.73 20.64 -30.33
CA LYS A 269 0.24 20.65 -31.45
C LYS A 269 0.34 22.02 -32.13
N HIS A 270 -0.61 22.92 -31.88
CA HIS A 270 -0.65 24.25 -32.46
C HIS A 270 0.02 25.33 -31.60
N HIS A 271 0.48 24.97 -30.40
CA HIS A 271 1.21 25.81 -29.45
C HIS A 271 2.69 25.41 -29.38
#